data_AF-A0A8B8VFC5-F1
#
_entry.id   AF-A0A8B8VFC5-F1
#
_cell.length_a   1.000
_cell.length_b   1.000
_cell.length_c   1.000
_cell.angle_alpha   90.00
_cell.angle_beta   90.00
_cell.angle_gamma   90.00
#
_symmetry.space_group_name_H-M   'P 1'
#
loop_
_entity.id
_entity.type
_entity.pdbx_description
1 polymer ?
#
loop_
_entity_poly.entity_id
_entity_poly.type
_entity_poly.pdbx_seq_one_letter_code
_entity_poly.pdbx_strand_id
1 'polypeptide(L)'
;MLRERDSALREFGCAKTLYISDADKRKHFRLVLRLVLRGGRELGTFHSRLIKVISKPSQKKQSLKNTDLCISSGSKVSLFNRLRSQTVSTRYLSVEDGDFVASARQWAAFTLHLADEHCSQGDFPPREGYVHYGSLVQLICTITGITLPPMIIRKVAKQCALLDVDEPISQLHKCAFQFPGGPPGGGGTYLCLATEKVVQFQASPCPKEANKALLNDSSCWTIIGTESVEFSFSTSLACTREPVTPVPLISTLELSGGGDVATLELHGENLHAGLKVWFGEVEAETMYRSPRSLVCVVPDVAAFGSDWRWLRTPITVPVSLVRADGLFYPSAFSFTYTPEYSVRSGPPGASAPAADADALLESIHHEFTRTNFHLFIQT
;
A
#
# COMPACT_ATOMS: atom_id res chain seq x y z
N MET A 1 2.93 -12.39 -32.78
CA MET A 1 3.09 -13.58 -31.92
C MET A 1 4.44 -13.47 -31.23
N LEU A 2 4.46 -13.08 -29.97
CA LEU A 2 5.55 -13.26 -28.99
C LEU A 2 4.94 -12.81 -27.64
N ARG A 3 3.85 -13.47 -27.25
CA ARG A 3 3.40 -13.54 -25.86
C ARG A 3 3.81 -14.93 -25.38
N GLU A 4 5.09 -15.09 -25.07
CA GLU A 4 5.55 -16.29 -24.41
C GLU A 4 6.18 -15.91 -23.08
N ARG A 5 5.47 -16.34 -22.03
CA ARG A 5 6.01 -16.91 -20.80
C ARG A 5 7.06 -16.07 -20.08
N ASP A 6 6.56 -15.12 -19.30
CA ASP A 6 7.23 -14.78 -18.04
C ASP A 6 6.22 -14.84 -16.89
N SER A 7 5.64 -16.04 -16.67
CA SER A 7 5.13 -16.38 -15.35
C SER A 7 6.35 -16.73 -14.49
N ALA A 8 7.15 -15.71 -14.14
CA ALA A 8 8.19 -15.86 -13.16
C ALA A 8 7.59 -16.56 -11.94
N LEU A 9 8.19 -17.70 -11.54
CA LEU A 9 7.74 -18.52 -10.42
C LEU A 9 7.72 -17.66 -9.15
N ARG A 10 6.56 -17.08 -8.85
CA ARG A 10 6.31 -16.41 -7.57
C ARG A 10 6.24 -17.50 -6.51
N GLU A 11 7.34 -17.70 -5.81
CA GLU A 11 7.38 -18.58 -4.65
C GLU A 11 6.79 -17.89 -3.43
N PHE A 12 6.00 -18.63 -2.66
CA PHE A 12 5.38 -18.15 -1.42
C PHE A 12 5.70 -19.11 -0.28
N GLY A 13 6.12 -18.54 0.86
CA GLY A 13 6.36 -19.25 2.11
C GLY A 13 5.55 -18.65 3.25
N CYS A 14 5.15 -19.49 4.21
CA CYS A 14 4.41 -19.06 5.40
C CYS A 14 5.04 -19.63 6.66
N ALA A 15 5.37 -18.74 7.62
CA ALA A 15 5.88 -19.13 8.92
C ALA A 15 4.72 -19.39 9.90
N LYS A 16 4.23 -20.63 9.96
CA LYS A 16 3.02 -21.02 10.73
C LYS A 16 3.25 -21.27 12.23
N THR A 17 4.50 -21.33 12.66
CA THR A 17 4.90 -21.75 14.01
C THR A 17 5.58 -20.64 14.82
N LEU A 18 5.45 -19.39 14.39
CA LEU A 18 5.96 -18.24 15.13
C LEU A 18 5.09 -17.95 16.36
N TYR A 19 5.72 -17.73 17.50
CA TYR A 19 5.07 -17.26 18.73
C TYR A 19 6.03 -16.37 19.52
N ILE A 20 5.48 -15.54 20.40
CA ILE A 20 6.23 -14.76 21.39
C ILE A 20 5.85 -15.25 22.79
N SER A 21 6.85 -15.54 23.62
CA SER A 21 6.65 -15.97 25.01
C SER A 21 6.37 -14.76 25.91
N ASP A 22 5.65 -15.00 27.00
CA ASP A 22 5.45 -14.07 28.11
C ASP A 22 6.73 -13.69 28.87
N ALA A 23 7.83 -14.42 28.67
CA ALA A 23 9.17 -14.05 29.13
C ALA A 23 9.67 -12.78 28.41
N ASP A 24 9.24 -12.55 27.17
CA ASP A 24 9.58 -11.35 26.40
C ASP A 24 8.74 -10.16 26.88
N LYS A 25 9.41 -9.10 27.35
CA LYS A 25 8.76 -7.90 27.89
C LYS A 25 8.63 -6.76 26.87
N ARG A 26 9.05 -6.96 25.63
CA ARG A 26 8.93 -5.95 24.58
C ARG A 26 7.46 -5.70 24.26
N LYS A 27 7.08 -4.42 24.19
CA LYS A 27 5.73 -4.01 23.77
C LYS A 27 5.51 -4.15 22.26
N HIS A 28 6.61 -4.13 21.50
CA HIS A 28 6.60 -4.23 20.06
C HIS A 28 7.84 -5.00 19.57
N PHE A 29 7.70 -5.69 18.43
CA PHE A 29 8.80 -6.37 17.76
C PHE A 29 8.67 -6.28 16.24
N ARG A 30 9.70 -6.69 15.50
CA ARG A 30 9.66 -6.87 14.04
C ARG A 30 10.00 -8.32 13.71
N LEU A 31 9.41 -8.84 12.65
CA LEU A 31 9.88 -10.07 12.03
C LEU A 31 11.17 -9.76 11.25
N VAL A 32 12.11 -10.71 11.31
CA VAL A 32 13.39 -10.63 10.61
C VAL A 32 13.46 -11.83 9.67
N LEU A 33 13.48 -11.55 8.37
CA LEU A 33 13.68 -12.55 7.32
C LEU A 33 15.12 -12.44 6.82
N ARG A 34 15.93 -13.46 7.09
CA ARG A 34 17.30 -13.54 6.56
C ARG A 34 17.30 -14.52 5.39
N LEU A 35 17.69 -14.04 4.22
CA LEU A 35 17.78 -14.87 3.02
C LEU A 35 19.24 -15.20 2.76
N VAL A 36 19.53 -16.47 2.51
CA VAL A 36 20.88 -16.99 2.28
C VAL A 36 20.86 -17.80 0.99
N LEU A 37 21.81 -17.51 0.10
CA LEU A 37 21.97 -18.20 -1.17
C LEU A 37 22.65 -19.56 -0.97
N ARG A 38 22.56 -20.43 -1.99
CA ARG A 38 23.33 -21.67 -2.03
C ARG A 38 24.84 -21.34 -1.88
N GLY A 39 25.51 -22.02 -0.96
CA GLY A 39 26.91 -21.73 -0.60
C GLY A 39 27.09 -20.85 0.64
N GLY A 40 26.01 -20.47 1.33
CA GLY A 40 26.10 -19.81 2.65
C GLY A 40 26.28 -18.29 2.59
N ARG A 41 26.32 -17.68 1.39
CA ARG A 41 26.37 -16.22 1.22
C ARG A 41 25.02 -15.61 1.57
N GLU A 42 25.02 -14.64 2.48
CA GLU A 42 23.82 -13.87 2.84
C GLU A 42 23.38 -13.02 1.64
N LEU A 43 22.12 -13.17 1.21
CA LEU A 43 21.49 -12.28 0.25
C LEU A 43 21.14 -10.96 0.94
N GLY A 44 20.52 -11.04 2.11
CA GLY A 44 20.16 -9.87 2.91
C GLY A 44 19.26 -10.19 4.10
N THR A 45 19.11 -9.21 4.98
CA THR A 45 18.24 -9.25 6.15
C THR A 45 17.12 -8.22 6.03
N PHE A 46 15.88 -8.69 5.94
CA PHE A 46 14.67 -7.90 5.71
C PHE A 46 13.82 -7.84 6.97
N HIS A 47 13.20 -6.68 7.21
CA HIS A 47 12.44 -6.41 8.43
C HIS A 47 10.99 -6.12 8.11
N SER A 48 10.04 -6.70 8.87
CA SER A 48 8.64 -6.29 8.80
C SER A 48 8.43 -4.88 9.39
N ARG A 49 7.21 -4.36 9.19
CA ARG A 49 6.68 -3.28 10.03
C ARG A 49 6.62 -3.70 11.50
N LEU A 50 6.48 -2.72 12.39
CA LEU A 50 6.41 -2.94 13.82
C LEU A 50 5.10 -3.66 14.20
N ILE A 51 5.21 -4.74 14.97
CA ILE A 51 4.09 -5.55 15.44
C ILE A 51 3.91 -5.30 16.93
N LYS A 52 2.70 -4.89 17.34
CA LYS A 52 2.33 -4.66 18.74
C LYS A 52 2.02 -5.98 19.44
N VAL A 53 2.62 -6.19 20.61
CA VAL A 53 2.32 -7.32 21.49
C VAL A 53 1.06 -7.00 22.30
N ILE A 54 0.08 -7.91 22.27
CA ILE A 54 -1.15 -7.81 23.04
C ILE A 54 -1.31 -9.05 23.92
N SER A 55 -1.94 -8.89 25.08
CA SER A 55 -2.14 -10.00 26.02
C SER A 55 -3.28 -10.93 25.58
N LYS A 56 -4.49 -10.38 25.44
CA LYS A 56 -5.69 -11.05 24.94
C LYS A 56 -6.57 -10.04 24.21
N PRO A 57 -7.40 -10.47 23.25
CA PRO A 57 -8.42 -9.61 22.66
C PRO A 57 -9.35 -9.07 23.76
N SER A 58 -9.65 -7.77 23.72
CA SER A 58 -10.54 -7.17 24.71
C SER A 58 -11.96 -7.71 24.54
N GLN A 59 -12.52 -8.29 25.61
CA GLN A 59 -13.94 -8.67 25.68
C GLN A 59 -14.84 -7.52 26.15
N LYS A 60 -14.25 -6.45 26.69
CA LYS A 60 -14.99 -5.25 27.11
C LYS A 60 -15.39 -4.43 25.89
N LYS A 61 -16.43 -3.61 26.06
CA LYS A 61 -16.80 -2.58 25.08
C LYS A 61 -15.55 -1.78 24.72
N GLN A 62 -15.17 -1.80 23.44
CA GLN A 62 -14.01 -1.05 22.99
C GLN A 62 -14.30 0.44 23.14
N SER A 63 -13.32 1.16 23.67
CA SER A 63 -13.40 2.59 23.93
C SER A 63 -12.46 3.33 22.99
N LEU A 64 -12.89 4.50 22.51
CA LEU A 64 -12.04 5.44 21.76
C LEU A 64 -10.90 6.04 22.61
N LYS A 65 -10.76 5.67 23.89
CA LYS A 65 -9.57 5.99 24.70
C LYS A 65 -8.37 5.09 24.38
N ASN A 66 -8.60 3.92 23.76
CA ASN A 66 -7.54 3.01 23.31
C ASN A 66 -7.67 2.77 21.81
N THR A 67 -7.33 3.82 21.05
CA THR A 67 -7.43 3.87 19.59
C THR A 67 -6.49 2.90 18.88
N ASP A 68 -5.35 2.56 19.49
CA ASP A 68 -4.33 1.69 18.89
C ASP A 68 -4.83 0.30 18.47
N LEU A 69 -5.89 -0.18 19.11
CA LEU A 69 -6.48 -1.48 18.82
C LEU A 69 -7.74 -1.36 17.96
N CYS A 70 -8.18 -0.16 17.62
CA CYS A 70 -9.33 0.04 16.74
C CYS A 70 -8.92 -0.16 15.27
N ILE A 71 -9.90 -0.50 14.44
CA ILE A 71 -9.71 -0.63 12.99
C ILE A 71 -10.34 0.60 12.32
N SER A 72 -9.55 1.35 11.55
CA SER A 72 -10.04 2.50 10.77
C SER A 72 -10.51 2.08 9.38
N SER A 73 -11.42 2.87 8.82
CA SER A 73 -11.75 2.82 7.40
C SER A 73 -10.48 3.07 6.57
N GLY A 74 -10.30 2.33 5.49
CA GLY A 74 -9.09 2.31 4.66
C GLY A 74 -7.97 1.40 5.18
N SER A 75 -8.08 0.83 6.38
CA SER A 75 -7.10 -0.14 6.88
C SER A 75 -7.16 -1.46 6.09
N LYS A 76 -6.00 -2.11 5.96
CA LYS A 76 -5.91 -3.48 5.45
C LYS A 76 -6.20 -4.47 6.57
N VAL A 77 -7.10 -5.43 6.33
CA VAL A 77 -7.50 -6.46 7.28
C VAL A 77 -7.49 -7.84 6.63
N SER A 78 -7.33 -8.88 7.44
CA SER A 78 -7.59 -10.27 7.06
C SER A 78 -8.71 -10.84 7.91
N LEU A 79 -9.45 -11.80 7.33
CA LEU A 79 -10.52 -12.53 8.00
C LEU A 79 -10.17 -14.01 8.07
N PHE A 80 -10.39 -14.62 9.22
CA PHE A 80 -10.27 -16.07 9.36
C PHE A 80 -11.37 -16.67 10.23
N ASN A 81 -11.77 -17.88 9.90
CA ASN A 81 -12.64 -18.72 10.70
C ASN A 81 -11.81 -19.82 11.37
N ARG A 82 -12.16 -20.18 12.60
CA ARG A 82 -11.56 -21.33 13.29
C ARG A 82 -12.64 -22.12 14.03
N LEU A 83 -13.01 -23.26 13.48
CA LEU A 83 -14.03 -24.13 14.05
C LEU A 83 -13.55 -24.75 15.36
N ARG A 84 -14.37 -24.63 16.42
CA ARG A 84 -14.12 -25.19 17.77
C ARG A 84 -12.71 -24.88 18.33
N SER A 85 -12.13 -23.74 17.96
CA SER A 85 -10.79 -23.34 18.40
C SER A 85 -9.66 -24.31 18.01
N GLN A 86 -9.86 -25.16 17.00
CA GLN A 86 -8.84 -26.11 16.53
C GLN A 86 -7.93 -25.47 15.48
N THR A 87 -6.61 -25.49 15.65
CA THR A 87 -5.70 -24.83 14.69
C THR A 87 -5.80 -25.39 13.27
N VAL A 88 -6.00 -26.71 13.14
CA VAL A 88 -6.13 -27.42 11.85
C VAL A 88 -7.39 -27.02 11.08
N SER A 89 -8.42 -26.51 11.76
CA SER A 89 -9.66 -26.05 11.14
C SER A 89 -9.61 -24.59 10.68
N THR A 90 -8.47 -23.91 10.84
CA THR A 90 -8.36 -22.50 10.45
C THR A 90 -8.52 -22.38 8.93
N ARG A 91 -9.42 -21.50 8.51
CA ARG A 91 -9.64 -21.11 7.12
C ARG A 91 -9.60 -19.60 7.02
N TYR A 92 -8.87 -19.09 6.04
CA TYR A 92 -8.72 -17.67 5.80
C TYR A 92 -9.53 -17.27 4.58
N LEU A 93 -10.18 -16.11 4.64
CA LEU A 93 -10.78 -15.54 3.45
C LEU A 93 -9.67 -15.19 2.45
N SER A 94 -9.82 -15.65 1.22
CA SER A 94 -8.87 -15.43 0.12
C SER A 94 -9.62 -15.23 -1.20
N VAL A 95 -8.87 -14.91 -2.24
CA VAL A 95 -9.37 -14.84 -3.63
C VAL A 95 -8.49 -15.74 -4.48
N GLU A 96 -9.10 -16.72 -5.14
CA GLU A 96 -8.43 -17.66 -6.05
C GLU A 96 -9.28 -17.75 -7.33
N ASP A 97 -8.63 -17.67 -8.51
CA ASP A 97 -9.27 -17.72 -9.83
C ASP A 97 -10.46 -16.73 -10.02
N GLY A 98 -10.40 -15.58 -9.35
CA GLY A 98 -11.43 -14.54 -9.43
C GLY A 98 -12.61 -14.74 -8.46
N ASP A 99 -12.63 -15.83 -7.70
CA ASP A 99 -13.69 -16.13 -6.74
C ASP A 99 -13.21 -16.03 -5.29
N PHE A 100 -14.14 -15.70 -4.39
CA PHE A 100 -13.88 -15.74 -2.96
C PHE A 100 -13.87 -17.17 -2.45
N VAL A 101 -12.75 -17.54 -1.85
CA VAL A 101 -12.52 -18.87 -1.29
C VAL A 101 -12.12 -18.78 0.16
N ALA A 102 -12.17 -19.92 0.83
CA ALA A 102 -11.70 -20.04 2.18
C ALA A 102 -10.53 -21.02 2.23
N SER A 103 -9.32 -20.48 2.24
CA SER A 103 -8.10 -21.25 2.05
C SER A 103 -7.51 -21.69 3.39
N ALA A 104 -6.99 -22.92 3.44
CA ALA A 104 -6.18 -23.40 4.57
C ALA A 104 -4.68 -23.03 4.44
N ARG A 105 -4.27 -22.48 3.29
CA ARG A 105 -2.86 -22.25 2.94
C ARG A 105 -2.49 -20.78 2.89
N GLN A 106 -3.38 -19.95 2.36
CA GLN A 106 -3.14 -18.56 2.08
C GLN A 106 -4.25 -17.70 2.68
N TRP A 107 -3.96 -16.43 2.87
CA TRP A 107 -4.91 -15.42 3.33
C TRP A 107 -4.74 -14.21 2.43
N ALA A 108 -5.84 -13.52 2.13
CA ALA A 108 -5.80 -12.25 1.42
C ALA A 108 -5.91 -11.08 2.40
N ALA A 109 -5.22 -9.99 2.08
CA ALA A 109 -5.46 -8.69 2.71
C ALA A 109 -6.56 -7.96 1.95
N PHE A 110 -7.52 -7.42 2.69
CA PHE A 110 -8.65 -6.66 2.17
C PHE A 110 -8.61 -5.24 2.73
N THR A 111 -8.77 -4.23 1.88
CA THR A 111 -9.03 -2.87 2.35
C THR A 111 -10.47 -2.78 2.84
N LEU A 112 -10.66 -2.39 4.10
CA LEU A 112 -11.97 -2.25 4.73
C LEU A 112 -12.44 -0.80 4.64
N HIS A 113 -13.49 -0.54 3.86
CA HIS A 113 -14.08 0.80 3.73
C HIS A 113 -15.44 0.88 4.42
N LEU A 114 -15.74 2.04 5.02
CA LEU A 114 -17.11 2.40 5.35
C LEU A 114 -17.89 2.70 4.06
N ALA A 115 -19.02 2.03 3.89
CA ALA A 115 -19.89 2.18 2.72
C ALA A 115 -21.11 3.07 3.06
N ASP A 116 -21.66 3.73 2.05
CA ASP A 116 -22.92 4.47 2.12
C ASP A 116 -24.00 3.70 1.35
N GLU A 117 -25.25 3.71 1.83
CA GLU A 117 -26.38 3.09 1.14
C GLU A 117 -26.65 3.73 -0.24
N HIS A 118 -26.18 4.97 -0.45
CA HIS A 118 -26.34 5.72 -1.71
C HIS A 118 -25.17 5.54 -2.70
N CYS A 119 -24.14 4.78 -2.33
CA CYS A 119 -22.95 4.61 -3.15
C CYS A 119 -23.12 3.40 -4.09
N SER A 120 -23.42 3.69 -5.36
CA SER A 120 -23.33 2.73 -6.46
C SER A 120 -21.89 2.23 -6.60
N GLN A 121 -21.71 0.96 -6.99
CA GLN A 121 -20.40 0.33 -7.22
C GLN A 121 -19.38 1.27 -7.90
N GLY A 122 -18.32 1.65 -7.19
CA GLY A 122 -17.12 2.25 -7.80
C GLY A 122 -16.61 3.53 -7.14
N ASP A 123 -17.47 4.36 -6.54
CA ASP A 123 -17.08 5.68 -6.00
C ASP A 123 -17.29 5.77 -4.49
N PHE A 124 -16.39 5.17 -3.71
CA PHE A 124 -16.36 5.31 -2.25
C PHE A 124 -15.41 6.45 -1.86
N PRO A 125 -15.89 7.69 -1.64
CA PRO A 125 -15.05 8.70 -1.03
C PRO A 125 -14.61 8.18 0.35
N PRO A 126 -13.30 8.13 0.65
CA PRO A 126 -12.81 7.55 1.89
C PRO A 126 -13.39 8.33 3.08
N ARG A 127 -14.36 7.72 3.77
CA ARG A 127 -14.82 8.25 5.06
C ARG A 127 -13.75 7.94 6.09
N GLU A 128 -13.13 8.99 6.62
CA GLU A 128 -12.18 8.89 7.72
C GLU A 128 -12.92 8.55 9.02
N GLY A 129 -12.38 7.59 9.79
CA GLY A 129 -12.95 7.22 11.07
C GLY A 129 -12.73 5.75 11.44
N TYR A 130 -13.06 5.41 12.69
CA TYR A 130 -13.06 4.04 13.16
C TYR A 130 -14.31 3.31 12.71
N VAL A 131 -14.15 2.07 12.25
CA VAL A 131 -15.28 1.23 11.86
C VAL A 131 -15.99 0.74 13.13
N HIS A 132 -17.29 0.98 13.21
CA HIS A 132 -18.13 0.56 14.33
C HIS A 132 -18.98 -0.66 13.93
N TYR A 133 -19.33 -1.49 14.91
CA TYR A 133 -20.38 -2.48 14.70
C TYR A 133 -21.70 -1.81 14.30
N GLY A 134 -22.46 -2.46 13.42
CA GLY A 134 -23.66 -1.89 12.81
C GLY A 134 -23.40 -1.02 11.57
N SER A 135 -22.14 -0.69 11.27
CA SER A 135 -21.79 0.05 10.05
C SER A 135 -21.89 -0.83 8.80
N LEU A 136 -22.30 -0.24 7.68
CA LEU A 136 -22.17 -0.82 6.36
C LEU A 136 -20.71 -0.72 5.91
N VAL A 137 -20.12 -1.84 5.48
CA VAL A 137 -18.71 -1.93 5.09
C VAL A 137 -18.55 -2.65 3.76
N GLN A 138 -17.47 -2.31 3.06
CA GLN A 138 -17.03 -3.01 1.86
C GLN A 138 -15.61 -3.54 2.06
N LEU A 139 -15.36 -4.75 1.57
CA LEU A 139 -14.05 -5.41 1.58
C LEU A 139 -13.55 -5.51 0.15
N ILE A 140 -12.36 -4.95 -0.10
CA ILE A 140 -11.72 -4.92 -1.42
C ILE A 140 -10.41 -5.68 -1.35
N CYS A 141 -10.23 -6.73 -2.16
CA CYS A 141 -8.97 -7.48 -2.19
C CYS A 141 -7.83 -6.58 -2.66
N THR A 142 -6.77 -6.45 -1.84
CA THR A 142 -5.64 -5.56 -2.13
C THR A 142 -4.80 -5.97 -3.34
N ILE A 143 -4.88 -7.24 -3.75
CA ILE A 143 -4.10 -7.78 -4.88
C ILE A 143 -4.93 -7.79 -6.16
N THR A 144 -6.17 -8.28 -6.11
CA THR A 144 -6.99 -8.48 -7.31
C THR A 144 -7.98 -7.34 -7.57
N GLY A 145 -8.22 -6.47 -6.59
CA GLY A 145 -9.25 -5.42 -6.66
C GLY A 145 -10.69 -5.93 -6.56
N ILE A 146 -10.90 -7.25 -6.50
CA ILE A 146 -12.24 -7.85 -6.42
C ILE A 146 -12.89 -7.52 -5.07
N THR A 147 -14.17 -7.18 -5.11
CA THR A 147 -14.93 -6.68 -3.95
C THR A 147 -16.01 -7.66 -3.50
N LEU A 148 -16.18 -7.80 -2.20
CA LEU A 148 -17.39 -8.41 -1.65
C LEU A 148 -18.55 -7.39 -1.72
N PRO A 149 -19.81 -7.86 -1.84
CA PRO A 149 -20.96 -6.97 -1.69
C PRO A 149 -20.92 -6.21 -0.36
N PRO A 150 -21.46 -4.98 -0.30
CA PRO A 150 -21.58 -4.24 0.96
C PRO A 150 -22.33 -5.05 2.02
N MET A 151 -21.80 -5.10 3.23
CA MET A 151 -22.36 -5.89 4.34
C MET A 151 -22.31 -5.09 5.63
N ILE A 152 -23.24 -5.37 6.54
CA ILE A 152 -23.26 -4.79 7.87
C ILE A 152 -22.41 -5.65 8.80
N ILE A 153 -21.38 -5.08 9.40
CA ILE A 153 -20.52 -5.81 10.34
C ILE A 153 -21.18 -5.89 11.72
N ARG A 154 -21.37 -7.11 12.23
CA ARG A 154 -22.03 -7.40 13.50
C ARG A 154 -21.06 -8.01 14.50
N LYS A 155 -21.21 -7.65 15.79
CA LYS A 155 -20.42 -8.24 16.87
C LYS A 155 -20.92 -9.65 17.15
N VAL A 156 -20.01 -10.60 17.36
CA VAL A 156 -20.38 -11.98 17.67
C VAL A 156 -20.02 -12.32 19.11
N ALA A 157 -21.02 -12.81 19.86
CA ALA A 157 -20.83 -13.34 21.20
C ALA A 157 -21.63 -14.65 21.35
N LYS A 158 -20.98 -15.72 21.81
CA LYS A 158 -21.59 -17.04 22.01
C LYS A 158 -22.40 -17.53 20.79
N GLN A 159 -21.82 -17.43 19.59
CA GLN A 159 -22.46 -17.80 18.31
C GLN A 159 -23.71 -16.99 17.94
N CYS A 160 -23.95 -15.84 18.60
CA CYS A 160 -25.01 -14.92 18.22
C CYS A 160 -24.40 -13.65 17.61
N ALA A 161 -24.98 -13.17 16.51
CA ALA A 161 -24.80 -11.79 16.06
C ALA A 161 -25.60 -10.86 16.99
N LEU A 162 -24.96 -9.82 17.49
CA LEU A 162 -25.58 -8.76 18.28
C LEU A 162 -25.97 -7.60 17.34
N LEU A 163 -27.25 -7.25 17.30
CA LEU A 163 -27.82 -6.32 16.32
C LEU A 163 -27.84 -4.86 16.78
N ASP A 164 -27.73 -4.63 18.09
CA ASP A 164 -27.86 -3.33 18.78
C ASP A 164 -26.53 -2.81 19.33
N VAL A 165 -25.40 -3.37 18.88
CA VAL A 165 -24.07 -2.95 19.31
C VAL A 165 -23.53 -1.86 18.40
N ASP A 166 -23.28 -0.70 18.99
CA ASP A 166 -22.55 0.42 18.40
C ASP A 166 -21.29 0.70 19.25
N GLU A 167 -20.18 0.09 18.85
CA GLU A 167 -18.84 0.32 19.40
C GLU A 167 -17.77 0.10 18.32
N PRO A 168 -16.58 0.71 18.46
CA PRO A 168 -15.48 0.47 17.54
C PRO A 168 -15.07 -1.00 17.49
N ILE A 169 -14.78 -1.51 16.30
CA ILE A 169 -14.22 -2.84 16.12
C ILE A 169 -12.77 -2.83 16.58
N SER A 170 -12.36 -3.90 17.25
CA SER A 170 -10.99 -4.06 17.72
C SER A 170 -10.29 -5.29 17.12
N GLN A 171 -8.96 -5.26 17.12
CA GLN A 171 -8.09 -6.37 16.72
C GLN A 171 -8.51 -7.69 17.37
N LEU A 172 -8.58 -8.76 16.57
CA LEU A 172 -8.93 -10.13 16.97
C LEU A 172 -10.35 -10.29 17.55
N HIS A 173 -11.24 -9.33 17.34
CA HIS A 173 -12.66 -9.52 17.66
C HIS A 173 -13.30 -10.58 16.76
N LYS A 174 -14.32 -11.25 17.31
CA LYS A 174 -15.23 -12.09 16.53
C LYS A 174 -16.37 -11.24 15.98
N CYS A 175 -16.57 -11.30 14.68
CA CYS A 175 -17.59 -10.58 13.95
C CYS A 175 -18.32 -11.50 12.95
N ALA A 176 -19.43 -10.99 12.41
CA ALA A 176 -20.15 -11.59 11.30
C ALA A 176 -20.51 -10.49 10.31
N PHE A 177 -20.67 -10.85 9.04
CA PHE A 177 -21.01 -9.91 7.98
C PHE A 177 -22.40 -10.22 7.47
N GLN A 178 -23.35 -9.32 7.72
CA GLN A 178 -24.75 -9.45 7.36
C GLN A 178 -25.02 -8.78 6.01
N PHE A 179 -25.65 -9.46 5.06
CA PHE A 179 -26.12 -8.84 3.83
C PHE A 179 -27.33 -7.91 4.12
N PRO A 180 -27.36 -6.69 3.55
CA PRO A 180 -28.53 -5.81 3.62
C PRO A 180 -29.76 -6.44 2.94
N GLY A 181 -30.96 -5.97 3.30
CA GLY A 181 -32.20 -6.33 2.57
C GLY A 181 -32.89 -7.65 2.97
N GLY A 182 -32.65 -8.15 4.19
CA GLY A 182 -33.39 -9.30 4.73
C GLY A 182 -34.84 -8.97 5.16
N PRO A 183 -35.75 -9.95 5.22
CA PRO A 183 -37.13 -9.73 5.66
C PRO A 183 -37.18 -9.21 7.11
N PRO A 184 -38.05 -8.22 7.41
CA PRO A 184 -38.19 -7.68 8.76
C PRO A 184 -38.59 -8.78 9.74
N GLY A 185 -37.86 -8.90 10.86
CA GLY A 185 -38.06 -9.95 11.87
C GLY A 185 -37.32 -11.27 11.60
N GLY A 186 -36.64 -11.42 10.45
CA GLY A 186 -35.75 -12.55 10.19
C GLY A 186 -34.37 -12.37 10.85
N GLY A 187 -33.67 -13.48 11.10
CA GLY A 187 -32.30 -13.44 11.64
C GLY A 187 -31.28 -12.73 10.73
N GLY A 188 -31.60 -12.57 9.44
CA GLY A 188 -30.74 -11.99 8.40
C GLY A 188 -29.89 -13.03 7.67
N THR A 189 -29.31 -12.62 6.56
CA THR A 189 -28.40 -13.46 5.75
C THR A 189 -26.96 -13.05 6.03
N TYR A 190 -26.05 -14.00 6.20
CA TYR A 190 -24.66 -13.74 6.58
C TYR A 190 -23.65 -14.40 5.65
N LEU A 191 -22.46 -13.80 5.56
CA LEU A 191 -21.29 -14.38 4.91
C LEU A 191 -20.83 -15.60 5.69
N CYS A 192 -20.85 -16.75 5.02
CA CYS A 192 -20.60 -18.04 5.64
C CYS A 192 -19.59 -18.86 4.86
N LEU A 193 -18.79 -19.62 5.60
CA LEU A 193 -17.95 -20.66 5.06
C LEU A 193 -18.75 -21.95 4.82
N ALA A 194 -18.69 -22.50 3.60
CA ALA A 194 -19.14 -23.85 3.31
C ALA A 194 -18.00 -24.62 2.65
N THR A 195 -17.33 -25.48 3.42
CA THR A 195 -16.11 -26.20 3.02
C THR A 195 -14.98 -25.24 2.64
N GLU A 196 -14.68 -25.08 1.35
CA GLU A 196 -13.67 -24.15 0.82
C GLU A 196 -14.33 -22.97 0.06
N LYS A 197 -15.66 -22.91 0.01
CA LYS A 197 -16.43 -21.86 -0.67
C LYS A 197 -17.01 -20.84 0.29
N VAL A 198 -17.15 -19.61 -0.19
CA VAL A 198 -17.87 -18.55 0.50
C VAL A 198 -19.30 -18.50 -0.01
N VAL A 199 -20.27 -18.59 0.89
CA VAL A 199 -21.71 -18.66 0.58
C VAL A 199 -22.52 -17.75 1.49
N GLN A 200 -23.81 -17.62 1.17
CA GLN A 200 -24.78 -16.95 2.02
C GLN A 200 -25.47 -17.95 2.95
N PHE A 201 -25.60 -17.61 4.23
CA PHE A 201 -26.30 -18.43 5.22
C PHE A 201 -27.43 -17.64 5.87
N GLN A 202 -28.63 -18.22 5.89
CA GLN A 202 -29.79 -17.64 6.55
C GLN A 202 -29.74 -17.95 8.05
N ALA A 203 -29.53 -16.93 8.88
CA ALA A 203 -29.53 -17.07 10.33
C ALA A 203 -30.96 -17.22 10.88
N SER A 204 -31.08 -17.95 11.98
CA SER A 204 -32.35 -18.08 12.71
C SER A 204 -32.50 -16.93 13.72
N PRO A 205 -33.69 -16.32 13.87
CA PRO A 205 -33.92 -15.33 14.92
C PRO A 205 -33.81 -16.00 16.30
N CYS A 206 -33.32 -15.27 17.31
CA CYS A 206 -33.29 -15.79 18.67
C CYS A 206 -34.70 -15.71 19.29
N PRO A 207 -35.30 -16.82 19.77
CA PRO A 207 -36.68 -16.81 20.28
C PRO A 207 -36.89 -15.92 21.51
N LYS A 208 -35.83 -15.70 22.30
CA LYS A 208 -35.89 -14.99 23.59
C LYS A 208 -35.42 -13.54 23.50
N GLU A 209 -34.65 -13.19 22.47
CA GLU A 209 -33.93 -11.92 22.39
C GLU A 209 -33.96 -11.37 20.97
N ALA A 210 -34.83 -10.39 20.70
CA ALA A 210 -35.02 -9.83 19.37
C ALA A 210 -33.78 -9.10 18.80
N ASN A 211 -32.85 -8.67 19.67
CA ASN A 211 -31.59 -8.03 19.30
C ASN A 211 -30.48 -9.03 18.95
N LYS A 212 -30.79 -10.33 18.83
CA LYS A 212 -29.83 -11.39 18.52
C LYS A 212 -30.29 -12.28 17.36
N ALA A 213 -29.33 -12.64 16.51
CA ALA A 213 -29.51 -13.69 15.50
C ALA A 213 -28.56 -14.86 15.78
N LEU A 214 -29.08 -16.09 15.70
CA LEU A 214 -28.33 -17.33 15.89
C LEU A 214 -27.54 -17.65 14.62
N LEU A 215 -26.22 -17.71 14.75
CA LEU A 215 -25.31 -18.04 13.66
C LEU A 215 -24.83 -19.49 13.75
N ASN A 216 -24.41 -20.03 12.62
CA ASN A 216 -23.53 -21.19 12.63
C ASN A 216 -22.07 -20.76 12.89
N ASP A 217 -21.23 -21.71 13.31
CA ASP A 217 -19.80 -21.44 13.54
C ASP A 217 -19.09 -20.91 12.29
N SER A 218 -19.53 -21.34 11.10
CA SER A 218 -18.97 -20.95 9.83
C SER A 218 -19.25 -19.50 9.40
N SER A 219 -20.20 -18.82 10.03
CA SER A 219 -20.47 -17.39 9.80
C SER A 219 -19.71 -16.48 10.77
N CYS A 220 -18.95 -17.06 11.70
CA CYS A 220 -18.18 -16.32 12.71
C CYS A 220 -16.75 -16.09 12.23
N TRP A 221 -16.41 -14.86 11.90
CA TRP A 221 -15.09 -14.47 11.44
C TRP A 221 -14.30 -13.80 12.56
N THR A 222 -12.98 -13.95 12.53
CA THR A 222 -12.07 -13.15 13.35
C THR A 222 -11.37 -12.16 12.44
N ILE A 223 -11.43 -10.88 12.81
CA ILE A 223 -10.82 -9.79 12.04
C ILE A 223 -9.50 -9.35 12.67
N ILE A 224 -8.50 -9.07 11.84
CA ILE A 224 -7.20 -8.57 12.27
C ILE A 224 -6.62 -7.63 11.21
N GLY A 225 -6.03 -6.52 11.65
CA GLY A 225 -5.27 -5.61 10.81
C GLY A 225 -3.98 -6.24 10.29
N THR A 226 -3.63 -5.93 9.05
CA THR A 226 -2.49 -6.52 8.36
C THR A 226 -1.62 -5.44 7.74
N GLU A 227 -0.32 -5.67 7.73
CA GLU A 227 0.66 -4.77 7.13
C GLU A 227 1.50 -5.53 6.10
N SER A 228 1.97 -4.82 5.09
CA SER A 228 2.88 -5.35 4.07
C SER A 228 4.12 -4.47 3.97
N VAL A 229 5.27 -5.11 3.77
CA VAL A 229 6.51 -4.44 3.40
C VAL A 229 6.99 -5.06 2.10
N GLU A 230 7.42 -4.21 1.17
CA GLU A 230 7.93 -4.62 -0.12
C GLU A 230 9.36 -4.12 -0.26
N PHE A 231 10.22 -4.98 -0.80
CA PHE A 231 11.62 -4.70 -1.05
C PHE A 231 11.91 -5.09 -2.49
N SER A 232 12.38 -4.12 -3.26
CA SER A 232 12.64 -4.29 -4.69
C SER A 232 14.10 -3.98 -4.98
N PHE A 233 14.77 -4.91 -5.65
CA PHE A 233 16.15 -4.75 -6.09
C PHE A 233 16.40 -5.66 -7.31
N SER A 234 17.30 -5.26 -8.18
CA SER A 234 17.80 -6.09 -9.28
C SER A 234 19.31 -5.94 -9.42
N THR A 235 19.97 -6.98 -9.89
CA THR A 235 21.43 -7.01 -10.10
C THR A 235 21.71 -7.39 -11.54
N SER A 236 22.72 -6.78 -12.15
CA SER A 236 23.31 -7.36 -13.36
C SER A 236 24.01 -8.68 -12.98
N LEU A 237 24.18 -9.59 -13.94
CA LEU A 237 24.49 -11.03 -13.79
C LEU A 237 25.69 -11.42 -12.90
N ALA A 238 26.48 -10.47 -12.38
CA ALA A 238 27.49 -10.71 -11.36
C ALA A 238 26.86 -10.56 -9.97
N CYS A 239 26.61 -11.67 -9.29
CA CYS A 239 26.08 -11.63 -7.93
C CYS A 239 26.98 -10.80 -7.00
N THR A 240 26.40 -9.79 -6.36
CA THR A 240 27.10 -8.88 -5.45
C THR A 240 27.83 -9.67 -4.36
N ARG A 241 29.04 -9.22 -3.98
CA ARG A 241 29.76 -9.78 -2.83
C ARG A 241 29.09 -9.38 -1.51
N GLU A 242 28.54 -8.16 -1.48
CA GLU A 242 27.85 -7.60 -0.33
C GLU A 242 26.35 -7.91 -0.36
N PRO A 243 25.69 -8.01 0.81
CA PRO A 243 24.24 -8.16 0.90
C PRO A 243 23.49 -7.04 0.17
N VAL A 244 22.29 -7.33 -0.33
CA VAL A 244 21.40 -6.35 -0.98
C VAL A 244 20.74 -5.40 0.02
N THR A 245 20.91 -5.66 1.30
CA THR A 245 20.37 -4.87 2.41
C THR A 245 21.47 -4.00 3.04
N PRO A 246 21.12 -2.85 3.63
CA PRO A 246 19.76 -2.32 3.77
C PRO A 246 19.24 -1.73 2.46
N VAL A 247 18.00 -2.08 2.09
CA VAL A 247 17.36 -1.56 0.87
C VAL A 247 16.99 -0.10 1.11
N PRO A 248 17.45 0.84 0.27
CA PRO A 248 17.09 2.25 0.39
C PRO A 248 15.62 2.45 0.02
N LEU A 249 14.93 3.29 0.78
CA LEU A 249 13.52 3.63 0.53
C LEU A 249 13.40 5.14 0.39
N ILE A 250 12.83 5.59 -0.72
CA ILE A 250 12.49 6.99 -0.93
C ILE A 250 11.08 7.19 -0.37
N SER A 251 10.89 8.21 0.47
CA SER A 251 9.59 8.59 1.02
C SER A 251 9.03 9.84 0.38
N THR A 252 9.88 10.82 0.10
CA THR A 252 9.50 12.11 -0.50
C THR A 252 10.65 12.65 -1.35
N LEU A 253 10.29 13.47 -2.34
CA LEU A 253 11.21 14.19 -3.20
C LEU A 253 10.87 15.68 -3.14
N GLU A 254 11.88 16.53 -3.00
CA GLU A 254 11.76 17.97 -2.91
C GLU A 254 12.64 18.62 -3.98
N LEU A 255 12.01 19.32 -4.92
CA LEU A 255 12.72 20.06 -5.95
C LEU A 255 13.11 21.44 -5.42
N SER A 256 14.37 21.82 -5.64
CA SER A 256 14.88 23.15 -5.33
C SER A 256 15.63 23.74 -6.52
N GLY A 257 15.38 25.02 -6.80
CA GLY A 257 15.97 25.74 -7.93
C GLY A 257 15.12 25.66 -9.20
N GLY A 258 15.68 26.18 -10.30
CA GLY A 258 15.08 26.19 -11.64
C GLY A 258 16.14 26.53 -12.69
N GLY A 259 15.99 26.03 -13.91
CA GLY A 259 16.99 26.21 -14.97
C GLY A 259 18.29 25.42 -14.74
N ASP A 260 19.45 26.06 -14.97
CA ASP A 260 20.78 25.41 -15.05
C ASP A 260 21.24 24.68 -13.79
N VAL A 261 20.66 24.98 -12.63
CA VAL A 261 21.08 24.41 -11.33
C VAL A 261 19.87 23.92 -10.55
N ALA A 262 19.00 23.17 -11.21
CA ALA A 262 17.94 22.46 -10.53
C ALA A 262 18.52 21.29 -9.73
N THR A 263 18.11 21.18 -8.47
CA THR A 263 18.51 20.10 -7.56
C THR A 263 17.29 19.39 -7.04
N LEU A 264 17.41 18.08 -6.86
CA LEU A 264 16.38 17.23 -6.27
C LEU A 264 16.91 16.68 -4.96
N GLU A 265 16.23 16.98 -3.86
CA GLU A 265 16.48 16.37 -2.56
C GLU A 265 15.56 15.16 -2.36
N LEU A 266 16.16 14.03 -1.99
CA LEU A 266 15.48 12.77 -1.76
C LEU A 266 15.50 12.48 -0.27
N HIS A 267 14.33 12.42 0.34
CA HIS A 267 14.20 12.00 1.73
C HIS A 267 13.77 10.54 1.81
N GLY A 268 14.29 9.83 2.80
CA GLY A 268 14.06 8.40 2.90
C GLY A 268 14.69 7.70 4.09
N GLU A 269 14.89 6.40 3.93
CA GLU A 269 15.56 5.53 4.89
C GLU A 269 16.70 4.75 4.21
N ASN A 270 17.71 4.40 4.99
CA ASN A 270 18.87 3.58 4.56
C ASN A 270 19.68 4.19 3.41
N LEU A 271 19.71 5.52 3.29
CA LEU A 271 20.53 6.19 2.30
C LEU A 271 21.99 6.21 2.74
N HIS A 272 22.92 6.07 1.81
CA HIS A 272 24.36 6.09 2.11
C HIS A 272 25.17 6.64 0.94
N ALA A 273 26.43 7.01 1.20
CA ALA A 273 27.31 7.67 0.22
C ALA A 273 27.69 6.82 -1.01
N GLY A 274 27.38 5.52 -0.99
CA GLY A 274 27.62 4.61 -2.11
C GLY A 274 26.44 4.50 -3.09
N LEU A 275 25.39 5.31 -2.90
CA LEU A 275 24.22 5.37 -3.79
C LEU A 275 24.33 6.56 -4.74
N LYS A 276 23.90 6.34 -5.99
CA LYS A 276 23.71 7.35 -7.02
C LYS A 276 22.25 7.40 -7.42
N VAL A 277 21.73 8.60 -7.66
CA VAL A 277 20.38 8.81 -8.18
C VAL A 277 20.43 8.72 -9.69
N TRP A 278 19.47 8.00 -10.28
CA TRP A 278 19.33 7.82 -11.71
C TRP A 278 17.96 8.30 -12.16
N PHE A 279 17.94 9.05 -13.26
CA PHE A 279 16.74 9.49 -13.96
C PHE A 279 16.66 8.68 -15.24
N GLY A 280 15.78 7.68 -15.30
CA GLY A 280 15.82 6.68 -16.36
C GLY A 280 17.21 6.03 -16.43
N GLU A 281 17.88 6.20 -17.58
CA GLU A 281 19.21 5.67 -17.85
C GLU A 281 20.36 6.67 -17.57
N VAL A 282 20.05 7.84 -17.01
CA VAL A 282 21.01 8.92 -16.79
C VAL A 282 21.40 9.00 -15.32
N GLU A 283 22.67 8.73 -15.01
CA GLU A 283 23.25 8.95 -13.68
C GLU A 283 23.30 10.45 -13.39
N ALA A 284 22.78 10.85 -12.22
CA ALA A 284 22.87 12.21 -11.74
C ALA A 284 24.03 12.40 -10.76
N GLU A 285 24.64 13.58 -10.79
CA GLU A 285 25.62 13.97 -9.78
C GLU A 285 24.95 14.01 -8.40
N THR A 286 25.29 13.02 -7.57
CA THR A 286 24.64 12.78 -6.28
C THR A 286 25.59 13.07 -5.12
N MET A 287 25.09 13.88 -4.19
CA MET A 287 25.72 14.30 -2.93
C MET A 287 25.01 13.64 -1.74
N TYR A 288 25.79 13.02 -0.87
CA TYR A 288 25.27 12.42 0.37
C TYR A 288 25.21 13.44 1.50
N ARG A 289 24.03 13.58 2.13
CA ARG A 289 23.86 14.43 3.32
C ARG A 289 23.76 13.62 4.60
N SER A 290 22.88 12.62 4.64
CA SER A 290 22.63 11.83 5.85
C SER A 290 21.99 10.48 5.52
N PRO A 291 21.82 9.56 6.49
CA PRO A 291 21.10 8.30 6.28
C PRO A 291 19.64 8.45 5.82
N ARG A 292 19.12 9.68 5.81
CA ARG A 292 17.76 10.03 5.41
C ARG A 292 17.68 11.08 4.30
N SER A 293 18.81 11.56 3.76
CA SER A 293 18.81 12.56 2.69
C SER A 293 19.97 12.37 1.71
N LEU A 294 19.63 12.35 0.43
CA LEU A 294 20.51 12.50 -0.73
C LEU A 294 20.08 13.74 -1.51
N VAL A 295 21.02 14.43 -2.14
CA VAL A 295 20.71 15.50 -3.09
C VAL A 295 21.38 15.20 -4.40
N CYS A 296 20.68 15.38 -5.52
CA CYS A 296 21.30 15.28 -6.83
C CYS A 296 21.01 16.48 -7.70
N VAL A 297 21.89 16.73 -8.67
CA VAL A 297 21.64 17.69 -9.75
C VAL A 297 20.67 17.05 -10.74
N VAL A 298 19.60 17.76 -11.10
CA VAL A 298 18.65 17.30 -12.10
C VAL A 298 19.35 17.31 -13.47
N PRO A 299 19.41 16.19 -14.19
CA PRO A 299 20.04 16.15 -15.51
C PRO A 299 19.32 17.06 -16.52
N ASP A 300 20.08 17.66 -17.43
CA ASP A 300 19.52 18.40 -18.56
C ASP A 300 18.66 17.47 -19.41
N VAL A 301 17.51 17.97 -19.83
CA VAL A 301 16.53 17.20 -20.60
C VAL A 301 17.08 16.66 -21.93
N ALA A 302 18.10 17.29 -22.51
CA ALA A 302 18.77 16.83 -23.73
C ALA A 302 19.44 15.46 -23.54
N ALA A 303 19.71 15.04 -22.30
CA ALA A 303 20.23 13.70 -21.99
C ALA A 303 19.24 12.59 -22.38
N PHE A 304 17.95 12.90 -22.54
CA PHE A 304 16.89 11.94 -22.90
C PHE A 304 16.52 11.93 -24.39
N GLY A 305 17.14 12.80 -25.19
CA GLY A 305 16.91 12.87 -26.63
C GLY A 305 17.02 14.29 -27.18
N SER A 306 17.63 14.44 -28.35
CA SER A 306 17.84 15.72 -29.03
C SER A 306 16.55 16.43 -29.45
N ASP A 307 15.50 15.64 -29.69
CA ASP A 307 14.29 16.12 -30.37
C ASP A 307 13.34 16.83 -29.40
N TRP A 308 13.55 16.70 -28.09
CA TRP A 308 12.67 17.29 -27.08
C TRP A 308 12.64 18.81 -27.12
N ARG A 309 13.78 19.44 -27.43
CA ARG A 309 13.88 20.90 -27.62
C ARG A 309 12.84 21.42 -28.61
N TRP A 310 12.36 20.58 -29.53
CA TRP A 310 11.41 20.93 -30.59
C TRP A 310 10.00 20.40 -30.33
N LEU A 311 9.86 19.25 -29.65
CA LEU A 311 8.58 18.55 -29.46
C LEU A 311 7.69 19.14 -28.36
N ARG A 312 8.22 19.98 -27.45
CA ARG A 312 7.48 20.67 -26.37
C ARG A 312 6.38 19.81 -25.71
N THR A 313 6.69 18.54 -25.40
CA THR A 313 5.78 17.62 -24.70
C THR A 313 6.35 17.27 -23.33
N PRO A 314 5.55 17.01 -22.28
CA PRO A 314 6.12 16.56 -21.01
C PRO A 314 6.88 15.23 -21.16
N ILE A 315 8.10 15.15 -20.61
CA ILE A 315 8.84 13.89 -20.47
C ILE A 315 8.77 13.45 -19.01
N THR A 316 8.36 12.22 -18.77
CA THR A 316 8.39 11.60 -17.43
C THR A 316 9.38 10.44 -17.44
N VAL A 317 10.35 10.49 -16.54
CA VAL A 317 11.37 9.45 -16.36
C VAL A 317 11.30 8.86 -14.95
N PRO A 318 11.54 7.56 -14.77
CA PRO A 318 11.56 6.96 -13.43
C PRO A 318 12.78 7.45 -12.65
N VAL A 319 12.62 7.64 -11.34
CA VAL A 319 13.72 7.92 -10.42
C VAL A 319 14.12 6.62 -9.74
N SER A 320 15.41 6.31 -9.70
CA SER A 320 15.92 5.08 -9.08
C SER A 320 17.24 5.32 -8.35
N LEU A 321 17.64 4.36 -7.51
CA LEU A 321 18.90 4.39 -6.79
C LEU A 321 19.79 3.24 -7.24
N VAL A 322 21.05 3.52 -7.56
CA VAL A 322 22.04 2.52 -7.95
C VAL A 322 23.21 2.56 -6.97
N ARG A 323 23.57 1.40 -6.42
CA ARG A 323 24.73 1.27 -5.54
C ARG A 323 26.01 1.11 -6.36
N ALA A 324 27.14 1.53 -5.80
CA ALA A 324 28.45 1.47 -6.45
C ALA A 324 28.87 0.10 -7.00
N ASP A 325 28.27 -1.00 -6.52
CA ASP A 325 28.50 -2.37 -7.02
C ASP A 325 27.51 -2.81 -8.12
N GLY A 326 26.69 -1.89 -8.64
CA GLY A 326 25.73 -2.14 -9.73
C GLY A 326 24.38 -2.69 -9.29
N LEU A 327 24.09 -2.69 -7.98
CA LEU A 327 22.78 -3.07 -7.46
C LEU A 327 21.77 -1.95 -7.69
N PHE A 328 20.70 -2.26 -8.40
CA PHE A 328 19.64 -1.34 -8.78
C PHE A 328 18.45 -1.46 -7.83
N TYR A 329 17.97 -0.33 -7.32
CA TYR A 329 16.80 -0.22 -6.47
C TYR A 329 15.76 0.67 -7.17
N PRO A 330 14.71 0.08 -7.77
CA PRO A 330 13.63 0.87 -8.34
C PRO A 330 12.89 1.62 -7.25
N SER A 331 12.32 2.78 -7.61
CA SER A 331 11.42 3.52 -6.75
C SER A 331 10.05 3.70 -7.42
N ALA A 332 9.03 4.06 -6.63
CA ALA A 332 7.71 4.42 -7.14
C ALA A 332 7.63 5.86 -7.67
N PHE A 333 8.73 6.61 -7.62
CA PHE A 333 8.77 8.01 -8.01
C PHE A 333 9.20 8.17 -9.47
N SER A 334 8.62 9.18 -10.09
CA SER A 334 9.00 9.66 -11.41
C SER A 334 9.23 11.16 -11.38
N PHE A 335 10.03 11.63 -12.32
CA PHE A 335 10.33 13.04 -12.49
C PHE A 335 9.83 13.52 -13.84
N THR A 336 9.09 14.62 -13.86
CA THR A 336 8.51 15.16 -15.09
C THR A 336 9.14 16.50 -15.45
N TYR A 337 9.75 16.52 -16.64
CA TYR A 337 10.21 17.71 -17.33
C TYR A 337 9.03 18.33 -18.07
N THR A 338 8.67 19.58 -17.70
CA THR A 338 7.61 20.32 -18.38
C THR A 338 8.18 21.49 -19.20
N PRO A 339 7.86 21.59 -20.50
CA PRO A 339 8.22 22.74 -21.31
C PRO A 339 7.49 23.99 -20.80
N GLU A 340 8.15 25.14 -20.82
CA GLU A 340 7.47 26.39 -20.55
C GLU A 340 6.56 26.80 -21.73
N TYR A 341 5.26 26.93 -21.47
CA TYR A 341 4.36 27.63 -22.39
C TYR A 341 4.45 29.12 -22.11
N SER A 342 5.26 29.84 -22.87
CA SER A 342 5.18 31.29 -22.91
C SER A 342 3.82 31.70 -23.51
N VAL A 343 2.82 31.95 -22.66
CA VAL A 343 1.69 32.81 -23.07
C VAL A 343 2.31 34.19 -23.25
N ARG A 344 2.57 34.60 -24.49
CA ARG A 344 2.77 36.02 -24.80
C ARG A 344 1.47 36.74 -24.47
N SER A 345 1.28 37.18 -23.24
CA SER A 345 0.32 38.22 -22.91
C SER A 345 0.93 39.56 -23.32
N GLY A 346 0.99 39.81 -24.63
CA GLY A 346 1.25 41.15 -25.14
C GLY A 346 -0.05 41.94 -25.12
N PRO A 347 -0.13 43.13 -24.49
CA PRO A 347 -1.24 44.04 -24.76
C PRO A 347 -1.17 44.46 -26.24
N PRO A 348 -2.31 44.64 -26.93
CA PRO A 348 -2.30 45.11 -28.30
C PRO A 348 -1.86 46.57 -28.32
N GLY A 349 -0.61 46.81 -28.72
CA GLY A 349 -0.10 48.12 -29.08
C GLY A 349 1.01 48.65 -28.17
N ALA A 350 2.26 48.38 -28.55
CA ALA A 350 3.38 49.31 -28.32
C ALA A 350 4.50 49.00 -29.32
N SER A 351 5.00 50.04 -29.97
CA SER A 351 6.03 50.05 -31.00
C SER A 351 7.36 49.45 -30.55
N ALA A 352 8.04 48.75 -31.46
CA ALA A 352 9.39 48.22 -31.28
C ALA A 352 10.44 49.34 -31.04
N PRO A 353 11.32 49.21 -30.04
CA PRO A 353 12.62 49.86 -30.06
C PRO A 353 13.69 48.88 -30.58
N ALA A 354 14.77 49.46 -31.10
CA ALA A 354 15.85 48.80 -31.83
C ALA A 354 16.52 47.66 -31.02
N ALA A 355 16.86 46.59 -31.74
CA ALA A 355 17.55 45.42 -31.22
C ALA A 355 18.96 45.78 -30.73
N ASP A 356 19.15 45.73 -29.42
CA ASP A 356 20.47 45.72 -28.79
C ASP A 356 21.00 44.29 -28.79
N ALA A 357 22.20 44.07 -29.35
CA ALA A 357 22.78 42.75 -29.55
C ALA A 357 23.05 42.03 -28.22
N ASP A 358 23.32 42.80 -27.15
CA ASP A 358 23.51 42.28 -25.80
C ASP A 358 22.18 41.84 -25.16
N ALA A 359 21.08 42.54 -25.45
CA ALA A 359 19.74 42.10 -25.03
C ALA A 359 19.29 40.85 -25.79
N LEU A 360 19.77 40.65 -27.02
CA LEU A 360 19.50 39.45 -27.82
C LEU A 360 20.33 38.26 -27.32
N LEU A 361 21.58 38.49 -26.89
CA LEU A 361 22.41 37.48 -26.21
C LEU A 361 21.87 37.12 -24.83
N GLU A 362 21.39 38.08 -24.02
CA GLU A 362 20.70 37.79 -22.75
C GLU A 362 19.35 37.11 -22.99
N SER A 363 18.60 37.50 -24.02
CA SER A 363 17.37 36.82 -24.43
C SER A 363 17.64 35.38 -24.83
N ILE A 364 18.72 35.13 -25.58
CA ILE A 364 19.14 33.77 -25.95
C ILE A 364 19.58 33.02 -24.68
N HIS A 365 20.42 33.60 -23.81
CA HIS A 365 20.82 32.97 -22.55
C HIS A 365 19.61 32.67 -21.64
N HIS A 366 18.60 33.54 -21.63
CA HIS A 366 17.40 33.35 -20.82
C HIS A 366 16.42 32.32 -21.44
N GLU A 367 16.37 32.23 -22.76
CA GLU A 367 15.57 31.24 -23.51
C GLU A 367 16.22 29.84 -23.46
N PHE A 368 17.53 29.77 -23.24
CA PHE A 368 18.28 28.51 -23.05
C PHE A 368 18.08 27.87 -21.67
N THR A 369 17.61 28.60 -20.65
CA THR A 369 17.75 28.22 -19.23
C THR A 369 16.43 28.02 -18.49
N ARG A 370 15.30 27.94 -19.21
CA ARG A 370 13.98 27.92 -18.57
C ARG A 370 13.27 26.56 -18.68
N THR A 371 13.37 25.77 -17.62
CA THR A 371 12.54 24.57 -17.39
C THR A 371 11.94 24.62 -15.99
N ASN A 372 10.63 24.42 -15.91
CA ASN A 372 9.94 24.13 -14.65
C ASN A 372 9.79 22.61 -14.53
N PHE A 373 9.88 22.10 -13.32
CA PHE A 373 9.80 20.67 -13.04
C PHE A 373 8.66 20.38 -12.08
N HIS A 374 7.96 19.28 -12.32
CA HIS A 374 6.86 18.83 -11.47
C HIS A 374 7.06 17.36 -11.09
N LEU A 375 6.66 17.03 -9.86
CA LEU A 375 6.82 15.70 -9.28
C LEU A 375 5.49 14.95 -9.27
N PHE A 376 5.50 13.69 -9.72
CA PHE A 376 4.35 12.79 -9.60
C PHE A 376 4.74 11.44 -8.99
N ILE A 377 3.85 10.92 -8.13
CA ILE A 377 3.88 9.56 -7.60
C ILE A 377 3.04 8.71 -8.55
N GLN A 378 3.61 7.62 -9.08
CA GLN A 378 2.85 6.67 -9.86
C GLN A 378 2.12 5.72 -8.88
N THR A 379 0.79 5.81 -8.83
CA THR A 379 -0.07 4.95 -7.99
C THR A 379 -0.26 3.57 -8.58
#